data_AF-A0A0R3UCQ6-F1
#
_entry.id   AF-A0A0R3UCQ6-F1
#
_cell.length_a   1.000
_cell.length_b   1.000
_cell.length_c   1.000
_cell.angle_alpha   90.00
_cell.angle_beta   90.00
_cell.angle_gamma   90.00
#
_symmetry.space_group_name_H-M   'P 1'
#
loop_
_entity.id
_entity.type
_entity.pdbx_description
1 polymer ?
#
loop_
_entity_poly.entity_id
_entity_poly.type
_entity_poly.pdbx_seq_one_letter_code
_entity_poly.pdbx_strand_id
1 'polypeptide(L)'
;MDRMSSDLSTELKSCGKSVSVMSLWPGVVRTELMMKFADEAGDTLPIDINAHTESPEFTGRVLAEIAKESRADIMSRSGRVFVVADVASSKGIKDIDRRSPLSFRSYKFLLHYAGWKKLAACVPGFLKVPYFFLWPASPRF
;
A
#
# COMPACT_ATOMS: atom_id res chain seq x y z
N MET A 1 7.42 -4.37 11.51
CA MET A 1 6.26 -3.54 11.94
C MET A 1 4.98 -4.34 11.98
N ASP A 2 4.63 -5.08 10.93
CA ASP A 2 3.33 -5.79 10.88
C ASP A 2 3.07 -6.78 12.00
N ARG A 3 4.06 -7.60 12.34
CA ARG A 3 3.97 -8.53 13.48
C ARG A 3 3.70 -7.78 14.78
N MET A 4 4.38 -6.64 14.98
CA MET A 4 4.15 -5.78 16.15
C MET A 4 2.73 -5.21 16.16
N SER A 5 2.23 -4.71 15.01
CA SER A 5 0.85 -4.22 14.91
C SER A 5 -0.19 -5.31 15.23
N SER A 6 0.07 -6.51 14.73
CA SER A 6 -0.70 -7.72 15.00
C SER A 6 -0.74 -8.05 16.49
N ASP A 7 0.44 -8.17 17.12
CA ASP A 7 0.57 -8.61 18.50
C ASP A 7 0.00 -7.55 19.46
N LEU A 8 0.29 -6.27 19.22
CA LEU A 8 -0.25 -5.15 19.98
C LEU A 8 -1.78 -5.07 19.89
N SER A 9 -2.36 -5.33 18.71
CA SER A 9 -3.82 -5.38 18.57
C SER A 9 -4.44 -6.52 19.40
N THR A 10 -3.76 -7.66 19.53
CA THR A 10 -4.24 -8.77 20.35
C THR A 10 -4.19 -8.39 21.83
N GLU A 11 -3.08 -7.81 22.29
CA GLU A 11 -2.88 -7.39 23.68
C GLU A 11 -3.88 -6.31 24.11
N LEU A 12 -4.06 -5.27 23.28
CA LEU A 12 -5.01 -4.19 23.57
C LEU A 12 -6.44 -4.71 23.67
N LYS A 13 -6.81 -5.68 22.82
CA LYS A 13 -8.11 -6.33 22.86
C LYS A 13 -8.28 -7.16 24.13
N SER A 14 -7.26 -7.91 24.57
CA SER A 14 -7.33 -8.69 25.81
C SER A 14 -7.44 -7.82 27.06
N CYS A 15 -6.84 -6.62 27.05
CA CYS A 15 -6.91 -5.66 28.14
C CYS A 15 -8.20 -4.82 28.17
N GLY A 16 -9.18 -5.12 27.30
CA GLY A 16 -10.43 -4.37 27.18
C GLY A 16 -10.25 -2.92 26.68
N LYS A 17 -9.09 -2.59 26.09
CA LYS A 17 -8.83 -1.26 25.55
C LYS A 17 -9.40 -1.16 24.15
N SER A 18 -10.16 -0.10 23.89
CA SER A 18 -10.75 0.14 22.57
C SER A 18 -9.83 1.06 21.77
N VAL A 19 -8.69 0.50 21.34
CA VAL A 19 -7.68 1.16 20.51
C VAL A 19 -7.43 0.30 19.28
N SER A 20 -7.41 0.92 18.10
CA SER A 20 -7.11 0.24 16.84
C SER A 20 -5.64 0.44 16.47
N VAL A 21 -5.00 -0.64 16.02
CA VAL A 21 -3.61 -0.62 15.55
C VAL A 21 -3.60 -1.11 14.11
N MET A 22 -2.95 -0.39 13.20
CA MET A 22 -2.89 -0.75 11.79
C MET A 22 -1.47 -0.57 11.27
N SER A 23 -1.00 -1.48 10.42
CA SER A 23 0.25 -1.30 9.68
C SER A 23 -0.07 -0.77 8.29
N LEU A 24 0.65 0.27 7.85
CA LEU A 24 0.48 0.88 6.53
C LEU A 24 1.69 0.56 5.65
N TRP A 25 1.41 0.09 4.44
CA TRP A 25 2.39 -0.23 3.42
C TRP A 25 2.20 0.72 2.23
N PRO A 26 2.95 1.84 2.20
CA PRO A 26 3.04 2.67 1.01
C PRO A 26 3.79 1.95 -0.11
N GLY A 27 3.59 2.40 -1.34
CA GLY A 27 4.41 2.02 -2.49
C GLY A 27 5.76 2.72 -2.46
N VAL A 28 6.35 2.92 -3.65
CA VAL A 28 7.56 3.73 -3.78
C VAL A 28 7.22 5.20 -3.61
N VAL A 29 7.68 5.82 -2.52
CA VAL A 29 7.37 7.22 -2.20
C VAL A 29 8.45 8.15 -2.77
N ARG A 30 8.03 9.24 -3.42
CA ARG A 30 8.91 10.32 -3.93
C ARG A 30 9.43 11.21 -2.82
N THR A 31 10.29 10.68 -1.97
CA THR A 31 11.04 11.47 -0.98
C THR A 31 12.26 12.09 -1.63
N GLU A 32 12.81 13.14 -1.01
CA GLU A 32 14.02 13.82 -1.48
C GLU A 32 15.21 12.85 -1.59
N LEU A 33 15.30 11.88 -0.66
CA LEU A 33 16.30 10.82 -0.69
C LEU A 33 16.07 9.87 -1.87
N MET A 34 14.82 9.48 -2.13
CA MET A 34 14.50 8.57 -3.22
C MET A 34 14.72 9.22 -4.59
N MET A 35 14.44 10.51 -4.72
CA MET A 35 14.71 11.28 -5.94
C MET A 35 16.23 11.42 -6.20
N LYS A 36 17.05 11.63 -5.16
CA LYS A 36 18.51 11.60 -5.33
C LYS A 36 19.02 10.24 -5.77
N PHE A 37 18.52 9.17 -5.13
CA PHE A 37 18.87 7.80 -5.50
C PHE A 37 18.45 7.47 -6.93
N ALA A 38 17.28 7.97 -7.35
CA ALA A 38 16.80 7.86 -8.72
C ALA A 38 17.75 8.50 -9.74
N ASP A 39 18.18 9.73 -9.47
CA ASP A 39 19.07 10.50 -10.34
C ASP A 39 20.46 9.84 -10.44
N GLU A 40 20.96 9.28 -9.33
CA GLU A 40 22.24 8.57 -9.28
C GLU A 40 22.17 7.20 -9.99
N ALA A 41 21.07 6.48 -9.84
CA ALA A 41 20.88 5.15 -10.44
C ALA A 41 20.51 5.20 -11.94
N GLY A 42 19.93 6.31 -12.42
CA GLY A 42 19.46 6.45 -13.80
C GLY A 42 18.47 5.35 -14.19
N ASP A 43 18.61 4.82 -15.41
CA ASP A 43 17.74 3.77 -15.97
C ASP A 43 17.96 2.36 -15.36
N THR A 44 18.84 2.21 -14.38
CA THR A 44 19.10 0.90 -13.74
C THR A 44 18.01 0.50 -12.75
N LEU A 45 17.11 1.42 -12.39
CA LEU A 45 15.99 1.14 -11.52
C LEU A 45 14.92 0.29 -12.25
N PRO A 46 14.53 -0.87 -11.70
CA PRO A 46 13.54 -1.76 -12.31
C PRO A 46 12.10 -1.19 -12.27
N ILE A 47 11.91 -0.03 -11.65
CA ILE A 47 10.62 0.63 -11.46
C ILE A 47 10.69 1.98 -12.14
N ASP A 48 9.73 2.25 -13.04
CA ASP A 48 9.53 3.57 -13.60
C ASP A 48 9.02 4.51 -12.50
N ILE A 49 9.93 5.39 -12.06
CA ILE A 49 9.75 6.33 -10.96
C ILE A 49 8.69 7.38 -11.33
N ASN A 50 8.52 7.66 -12.62
CA ASN A 50 7.53 8.61 -13.09
C ASN A 50 6.13 7.99 -13.18
N ALA A 51 6.02 6.66 -13.35
CA ALA A 51 4.75 5.99 -13.53
C ALA A 51 4.21 5.30 -12.26
N HIS A 52 5.09 4.82 -11.37
CA HIS A 52 4.71 3.88 -10.30
C HIS A 52 5.08 4.35 -8.89
N THR A 53 5.16 5.66 -8.69
CA THR A 53 5.46 6.27 -7.40
C THR A 53 4.29 7.02 -6.81
N GLU A 54 4.34 7.17 -5.49
CA GLU A 54 3.37 7.87 -4.65
C GLU A 54 4.00 9.15 -4.12
N SER A 55 3.20 10.21 -3.95
CA SER A 55 3.61 11.35 -3.14
C SER A 55 3.56 11.02 -1.64
N PRO A 56 4.37 11.66 -0.80
CA PRO A 56 4.24 11.53 0.67
C PRO A 56 2.83 11.87 1.18
N GLU A 57 2.19 12.88 0.59
CA GLU A 57 0.85 13.34 0.93
C GLU A 57 -0.24 12.31 0.60
N PHE A 58 -0.01 11.45 -0.40
CA PHE A 58 -0.95 10.40 -0.78
C PHE A 58 -1.28 9.48 0.40
N THR A 59 -0.25 9.05 1.14
CA THR A 59 -0.43 8.22 2.34
C THR A 59 -1.25 8.95 3.40
N GLY A 60 -0.98 10.25 3.61
CA GLY A 60 -1.75 11.09 4.53
C GLY A 60 -3.22 11.22 4.14
N ARG A 61 -3.52 11.38 2.84
CA ARG A 61 -4.90 11.43 2.32
C ARG A 61 -5.65 10.12 2.56
N VAL A 62 -5.00 8.98 2.31
CA VAL A 62 -5.59 7.66 2.58
C VAL A 62 -5.86 7.50 4.07
N LEU A 63 -4.93 7.90 4.93
CA LEU A 63 -5.12 7.84 6.39
C LEU A 63 -6.28 8.74 6.85
N ALA A 64 -6.40 9.94 6.30
CA ALA A 64 -7.51 10.85 6.61
C ALA A 64 -8.87 10.24 6.24
N GLU A 65 -8.96 9.50 5.13
CA GLU A 65 -10.19 8.81 4.74
C GLU A 65 -10.48 7.55 5.58
N ILE A 66 -9.45 6.85 6.07
CA ILE A 66 -9.64 5.77 7.06
C ILE A 66 -10.15 6.36 8.38
N ALA A 67 -9.63 7.51 8.81
CA ALA A 67 -10.00 8.16 10.07
C ALA A 67 -11.45 8.65 10.12
N LYS A 68 -12.08 8.87 8.96
CA LYS A 68 -13.50 9.25 8.85
C LYS A 68 -14.46 8.06 8.97
N GLU A 69 -13.96 6.83 8.92
CA GLU A 69 -14.81 5.64 9.01
C GLU A 69 -15.38 5.45 10.40
N SER A 70 -16.42 4.61 10.51
CA SER A 70 -17.00 4.30 11.80
C SER A 70 -15.98 3.63 12.72
N ARG A 71 -16.10 3.89 14.02
CA ARG A 71 -15.25 3.23 15.02
C ARG A 71 -15.31 1.70 14.91
N ALA A 72 -16.49 1.15 14.63
CA ALA A 72 -16.67 -0.28 14.45
C ALA A 72 -15.86 -0.83 13.27
N ASP A 73 -15.87 -0.13 12.12
CA ASP A 73 -15.14 -0.53 10.92
C ASP A 73 -13.62 -0.46 11.12
N ILE A 74 -13.14 0.60 11.77
CA ILE A 74 -11.73 0.76 12.13
C ILE A 74 -11.30 -0.37 13.08
N MET A 75 -12.05 -0.61 14.16
CA MET A 75 -11.74 -1.66 15.14
C MET A 75 -11.80 -3.08 14.54
N SER A 76 -12.70 -3.34 13.59
CA SER A 76 -12.84 -4.65 12.94
C SER A 76 -11.60 -5.06 12.13
N ARG A 77 -10.80 -4.07 11.72
CA ARG A 77 -9.59 -4.25 10.92
C ARG A 77 -8.31 -3.98 11.72
N SER A 78 -8.40 -3.85 13.04
CA SER A 78 -7.23 -3.72 13.92
C SER A 78 -6.33 -4.96 13.82
N GLY A 79 -5.02 -4.73 13.87
CA GLY A 79 -3.97 -5.74 13.75
C GLY A 79 -3.67 -6.18 12.32
N ARG A 80 -4.27 -5.53 11.32
CA ARG A 80 -4.08 -5.85 9.89
C ARG A 80 -3.11 -4.90 9.19
N VAL A 81 -2.65 -5.35 8.04
CA VAL A 81 -1.77 -4.61 7.14
C VAL A 81 -2.57 -4.03 5.98
N PHE A 82 -2.35 -2.75 5.68
CA PHE A 82 -3.06 -2.02 4.64
C PHE A 82 -2.08 -1.49 3.62
N VAL A 83 -2.27 -1.92 2.38
CA VAL A 83 -1.55 -1.35 1.24
C VAL A 83 -2.23 -0.06 0.84
N VAL A 84 -1.49 1.06 0.86
CA VAL A 84 -2.03 2.42 0.66
C VAL A 84 -2.75 2.51 -0.69
N ALA A 85 -2.11 2.07 -1.77
CA ALA A 85 -2.70 2.06 -3.11
C ALA A 85 -4.01 1.24 -3.20
N ASP A 86 -4.18 0.20 -2.39
CA ASP A 86 -5.39 -0.62 -2.41
C ASP A 86 -6.56 0.04 -1.70
N VAL A 87 -6.29 0.68 -0.56
CA VAL A 87 -7.29 1.49 0.13
C VAL A 87 -7.67 2.70 -0.71
N ALA A 88 -6.69 3.34 -1.36
CA ALA A 88 -6.96 4.44 -2.27
C ALA A 88 -7.83 4.01 -3.45
N SER A 89 -7.50 2.87 -4.08
CA SER A 89 -8.27 2.31 -5.19
C SER A 89 -9.70 1.95 -4.80
N SER A 90 -9.94 1.42 -3.60
CA SER A 90 -11.30 1.08 -3.15
C SER A 90 -12.14 2.30 -2.80
N LYS A 91 -11.51 3.38 -2.32
CA LYS A 91 -12.15 4.64 -1.95
C LYS A 91 -12.16 5.70 -3.04
N GLY A 92 -11.58 5.41 -4.22
CA GLY A 92 -11.47 6.37 -5.32
C GLY A 92 -10.53 7.56 -5.04
N ILE A 93 -9.59 7.41 -4.11
CA ILE A 93 -8.63 8.45 -3.73
C ILE A 93 -7.55 8.54 -4.80
N LYS A 94 -7.23 9.77 -5.21
CA LYS A 94 -6.15 10.07 -6.16
C LYS A 94 -5.03 10.84 -5.48
N ASP A 95 -3.83 10.66 -6.02
CA ASP A 95 -2.64 11.38 -5.60
C ASP A 95 -2.73 12.88 -6.00
N ILE A 96 -1.82 13.71 -5.50
CA ILE A 96 -1.73 15.16 -5.72
C ILE A 96 -1.67 15.52 -7.21
N ASP A 97 -1.11 14.63 -8.03
CA ASP A 97 -0.98 14.76 -9.48
C ASP A 97 -2.14 14.09 -10.25
N ARG A 98 -3.22 13.75 -9.54
CA ARG A 98 -4.43 13.08 -10.04
C ARG A 98 -4.19 11.66 -10.57
N ARG A 99 -3.02 11.07 -10.34
CA ARG A 99 -2.76 9.67 -10.67
C ARG A 99 -3.36 8.74 -9.62
N SER A 100 -3.51 7.48 -10.01
CA SER A 100 -3.87 6.38 -9.12
C SER A 100 -2.72 5.38 -9.13
N PRO A 101 -1.81 5.45 -8.14
CA PRO A 101 -0.69 4.53 -8.03
C PRO A 101 -1.16 3.07 -8.06
N LEU A 102 -0.41 2.22 -8.76
CA LEU A 102 -0.71 0.79 -8.80
C LEU A 102 -0.24 0.15 -7.50
N SER A 103 -1.09 -0.69 -6.92
CA SER A 103 -0.68 -1.56 -5.83
C SER A 103 0.41 -2.52 -6.31
N PHE A 104 1.40 -2.77 -5.46
CA PHE A 104 2.43 -3.77 -5.71
C PHE A 104 1.85 -5.20 -5.82
N ARG A 105 0.60 -5.40 -5.39
CA ARG A 105 -0.15 -6.66 -5.55
C ARG A 105 -0.84 -6.77 -6.90
N SER A 106 -0.90 -5.70 -7.69
CA SER A 106 -1.55 -5.72 -9.00
C SER A 106 -0.75 -6.61 -9.94
N TYR A 107 -1.43 -7.51 -10.67
CA TYR A 107 -0.76 -8.31 -11.70
C TYR A 107 -0.14 -7.40 -12.76
N LYS A 108 -0.77 -6.26 -13.07
CA LYS A 108 -0.20 -5.27 -13.99
C LYS A 108 1.16 -4.76 -13.51
N PHE A 109 1.29 -4.44 -12.23
CA PHE A 109 2.55 -4.00 -11.63
C PHE A 109 3.59 -5.13 -11.65
N LEU A 110 3.22 -6.33 -11.20
CA LEU A 110 4.12 -7.49 -11.15
C LEU A 110 4.64 -7.89 -12.53
N LEU A 111 3.78 -7.87 -13.56
CA LEU A 111 4.16 -8.15 -14.94
C LEU A 111 5.08 -7.07 -15.50
N HIS A 112 4.84 -5.80 -15.16
CA HIS A 112 5.72 -4.71 -15.56
C HIS A 112 7.10 -4.86 -14.91
N TYR A 113 7.14 -5.18 -13.61
CA TYR A 113 8.37 -5.43 -12.85
C TYR A 113 9.15 -6.64 -13.38
N ALA A 114 8.45 -7.71 -13.78
CA ALA A 114 9.05 -8.90 -14.40
C ALA A 114 9.52 -8.68 -15.86
N GLY A 115 9.35 -7.48 -16.43
CA GLY A 115 9.75 -7.14 -17.80
C GLY A 115 8.73 -7.49 -18.89
N TRP A 116 7.57 -8.06 -18.55
CA TRP A 116 6.52 -8.45 -19.49
C TRP A 116 5.58 -7.29 -19.84
N LYS A 117 6.13 -6.20 -20.37
CA LYS A 117 5.42 -4.93 -20.63
C LYS A 117 4.18 -5.07 -21.52
N LYS A 118 4.24 -5.93 -22.56
CA LYS A 118 3.10 -6.16 -23.46
C LYS A 118 1.93 -6.85 -22.75
N LEU A 119 2.21 -7.84 -21.92
CA LEU A 119 1.19 -8.53 -21.13
C LEU A 119 0.63 -7.60 -20.06
N ALA A 120 1.48 -6.81 -19.40
CA ALA A 120 1.04 -5.80 -18.44
C ALA A 120 0.08 -4.77 -19.06
N ALA A 121 0.23 -4.42 -20.33
CA ALA A 121 -0.68 -3.52 -21.04
C ALA A 121 -2.09 -4.13 -21.22
N CYS A 122 -2.19 -5.45 -21.41
CA CYS A 122 -3.45 -6.16 -21.58
C CYS A 122 -4.14 -6.51 -20.25
N VAL A 123 -3.40 -6.52 -19.13
CA VAL A 123 -3.96 -6.88 -17.82
C VAL A 123 -4.58 -5.67 -17.14
N PRO A 124 -5.84 -5.76 -16.67
CA PRO A 124 -6.48 -4.68 -15.94
C PRO A 124 -5.82 -4.44 -14.58
N GLY A 125 -5.65 -3.17 -14.21
CA GLY A 125 -4.98 -2.79 -12.95
C GLY A 125 -5.73 -3.19 -11.67
N PHE A 126 -7.04 -3.47 -11.76
CA PHE A 126 -7.85 -3.91 -10.61
C PHE A 126 -7.62 -5.37 -10.22
N LEU A 127 -7.03 -6.20 -11.10
CA LEU A 127 -6.74 -7.58 -10.80
C LEU A 127 -5.51 -7.62 -9.88
N LYS A 128 -5.69 -8.18 -8.68
CA LYS A 128 -4.71 -8.16 -7.61
C LYS A 128 -4.49 -9.56 -7.05
N VAL A 129 -3.27 -9.83 -6.60
CA VAL A 129 -2.94 -11.03 -5.84
C VAL A 129 -3.72 -11.01 -4.51
N PRO A 130 -4.51 -12.05 -4.19
CA PRO A 130 -5.23 -12.15 -2.92
C PRO A 130 -4.28 -12.07 -1.71
N TYR A 131 -4.75 -11.45 -0.62
CA TYR A 131 -3.95 -11.26 0.61
C TYR A 131 -3.43 -12.56 1.24
N PHE A 132 -4.15 -13.67 1.11
CA PHE A 132 -3.69 -14.99 1.58
C PHE A 132 -2.36 -15.43 0.96
N PHE A 133 -2.06 -15.05 -0.29
CA PHE A 133 -0.76 -15.36 -0.91
C PHE A 133 0.39 -14.54 -0.33
N LEU A 134 0.11 -13.45 0.38
CA LEU A 134 1.09 -12.62 1.08
C LEU A 134 1.28 -13.01 2.54
N TRP A 135 0.52 -13.99 3.04
CA TRP A 135 0.64 -14.53 4.39
C TRP A 135 2.07 -14.91 4.81
N PRO A 136 2.93 -15.49 3.95
CA PRO A 136 4.30 -15.80 4.34
C PRO A 136 5.14 -14.54 4.61
N ALA A 137 4.80 -13.43 3.95
CA ALA A 137 5.50 -12.15 4.07
C ALA A 137 5.01 -11.32 5.27
N SER A 138 3.76 -11.53 5.72
CA SER A 138 3.23 -10.90 6.91
C SER A 138 2.11 -11.72 7.55
N PRO A 139 2.15 -11.98 8.87
CA PRO A 139 1.25 -12.93 9.52
C PRO A 139 -0.23 -12.53 9.56
N ARG A 140 -0.61 -11.29 9.17
CA ARG A 140 -2.00 -10.79 9.22
C ARG A 140 -2.35 -9.78 8.10
N PHE A 141 -2.01 -10.12 6.86
CA PHE A 141 -2.62 -9.48 5.68
C PHE A 141 -4.11 -9.83 5.57
#